data_AF-A0A0Q5VWU9-F1
#
_entry.id   AF-A0A0Q5VWU9-F1
#
_cell.length_a   1.000
_cell.length_b   1.000
_cell.length_c   1.000
_cell.angle_alpha   90.00
_cell.angle_beta   90.00
_cell.angle_gamma   90.00
#
_symmetry.space_group_name_H-M   'P 1'
#
loop_
_entity.id
_entity.type
_entity.pdbx_description
1 polymer ?
#
loop_
_entity_poly.entity_id
_entity_poly.type
_entity_poly.pdbx_seq_one_letter_code
_entity_poly.pdbx_strand_id
1 'polypeptide(L)'
;MVVRLFEGDRLLAEGVTDADGRFRLADRDTGAGTHRVVFGTGAWFAEQGRETFYPSVTLEFAVLDPASHHHVPLLLSPFAFSTYRGS
;
A
#
# COMPACT_ATOMS: atom_id res chain seq x y z
N MET A 1 -0.85 -5.82 -8.38
CA MET A 1 -1.71 -5.76 -7.18
C MET A 1 -2.33 -4.37 -7.08
N VAL A 2 -3.64 -4.27 -6.84
CA VAL A 2 -4.30 -2.96 -6.61
C VAL A 2 -3.81 -2.35 -5.29
N VAL A 3 -3.53 -1.04 -5.31
CA VAL A 3 -3.12 -0.24 -4.15
C VAL A 3 -3.96 1.02 -4.11
N ARG A 4 -4.49 1.35 -2.92
CA ARG A 4 -5.28 2.57 -2.67
C ARG A 4 -4.73 3.32 -1.48
N LEU A 5 -4.60 4.65 -1.59
CA LEU A 5 -4.14 5.55 -0.54
C LEU A 5 -5.28 6.45 -0.08
N PHE A 6 -5.45 6.60 1.23
CA PHE A 6 -6.47 7.43 1.86
C PHE A 6 -5.89 8.40 2.88
N GLU A 7 -6.59 9.51 3.08
CA GLU A 7 -6.50 10.40 4.24
C GLU A 7 -7.89 10.45 4.89
N GLY A 8 -8.03 9.90 6.09
CA GLY A 8 -9.35 9.58 6.65
C GLY A 8 -10.12 8.67 5.68
N ASP A 9 -11.31 9.10 5.25
CA ASP A 9 -12.13 8.39 4.25
C ASP A 9 -11.94 8.92 2.81
N ARG A 10 -11.12 9.96 2.62
CA ARG A 10 -10.85 10.55 1.31
C ARG A 10 -9.84 9.69 0.55
N LEU A 11 -10.24 9.15 -0.60
CA LEU A 11 -9.32 8.48 -1.53
C LEU A 11 -8.40 9.52 -2.19
N LEU A 12 -7.09 9.41 -1.96
CA LEU A 12 -6.08 10.28 -2.56
C LEU A 12 -5.56 9.75 -3.89
N ALA A 13 -5.38 8.44 -3.97
CA ALA A 13 -4.86 7.77 -5.16
C ALA A 13 -5.22 6.29 -5.19
N GLU A 14 -5.27 5.75 -6.41
CA GLU A 14 -5.48 4.33 -6.69
C GLU A 14 -4.65 3.94 -7.92
N GLY A 15 -4.17 2.70 -7.92
CA GLY A 15 -3.57 2.10 -9.11
C GLY A 15 -3.16 0.66 -8.89
N VAL A 16 -2.36 0.14 -9.81
CA VAL A 16 -1.85 -1.23 -9.77
C VAL A 16 -0.33 -1.18 -9.72
N THR A 17 0.29 -2.02 -8.88
CA THR A 17 1.74 -2.18 -8.87
C THR A 17 2.28 -2.58 -10.24
N ASP A 18 3.43 -2.02 -10.62
CA ASP A 18 4.17 -2.37 -11.82
C ASP A 18 4.77 -3.79 -11.75
N ALA A 19 5.52 -4.17 -12.79
CA ALA A 19 6.18 -5.48 -12.87
C ALA A 19 7.22 -5.72 -11.77
N ASP A 20 7.74 -4.65 -11.15
CA ASP A 20 8.67 -4.72 -10.01
C ASP A 20 7.93 -4.70 -8.66
N GLY A 21 6.59 -4.75 -8.67
CA GLY A 21 5.77 -4.70 -7.47
C GLY A 21 5.63 -3.31 -6.84
N ARG A 22 5.91 -2.23 -7.58
CA ARG A 22 5.91 -0.86 -7.06
C ARG A 22 4.70 -0.07 -7.55
N PHE A 23 4.15 0.76 -6.66
CA PHE A 23 3.19 1.80 -7.01
C PHE A 23 3.74 3.14 -6.52
N ARG A 24 3.97 4.08 -7.43
CA ARG A 24 4.52 5.39 -7.10
C ARG A 24 3.43 6.44 -7.17
N LEU A 25 3.27 7.18 -6.08
CA LEU A 25 2.50 8.42 -6.03
C LEU A 25 3.35 9.54 -6.62
N ALA A 26 3.76 9.41 -7.88
CA ALA A 26 4.43 10.51 -8.55
C ALA A 26 3.45 11.69 -8.63
N ASP A 27 3.91 12.87 -8.23
CA ASP A 27 3.25 14.17 -8.42
C ASP A 27 1.99 14.45 -7.58
N ARG A 28 1.75 13.67 -6.52
CA ARG A 28 0.63 13.89 -5.58
C ARG A 28 1.18 14.32 -4.22
N ASP A 29 0.82 15.52 -3.80
CA ASP A 29 1.23 16.06 -2.50
C ASP A 29 0.48 15.31 -1.38
N THR A 30 1.16 14.39 -0.69
CA THR A 30 0.65 13.78 0.54
C THR A 30 0.95 14.72 1.68
N GLY A 31 -0.08 15.41 2.18
CA GLY A 31 0.06 16.34 3.30
C GLY A 31 0.57 15.68 4.58
N ALA A 32 0.89 16.49 5.59
CA ALA A 32 1.22 15.95 6.90
C ALA A 32 -0.04 15.36 7.56
N GLY A 33 0.09 14.22 8.23
CA GLY A 33 -1.01 13.56 8.92
C GLY A 33 -1.05 12.05 8.73
N THR A 34 -2.10 11.44 9.25
CA THR A 34 -2.31 9.99 9.17
C THR A 34 -2.88 9.60 7.81
N HIS A 35 -2.19 8.67 7.17
CA HIS A 35 -2.57 8.10 5.90
C HIS A 35 -2.82 6.60 6.06
N ARG A 36 -3.63 6.05 5.17
CA ARG A 36 -3.95 4.62 5.11
C ARG A 36 -3.73 4.09 3.71
N VAL A 37 -2.89 3.06 3.58
CA VAL A 37 -2.72 2.32 2.33
C VAL A 37 -3.41 0.96 2.42
N VAL A 38 -4.15 0.60 1.38
CA VAL A 38 -4.86 -0.68 1.26
C VAL A 38 -4.31 -1.43 0.05
N PHE A 39 -3.75 -2.61 0.31
CA PHE A 39 -3.27 -3.56 -0.69
C PHE A 39 -4.32 -4.63 -0.95
N GLY A 40 -4.73 -4.80 -2.21
CA GLY A 40 -5.68 -5.82 -2.65
C GLY A 40 -5.09 -7.23 -2.72
N THR A 41 -4.58 -7.74 -1.60
CA THR A 41 -3.84 -9.01 -1.52
C THR A 41 -4.67 -10.24 -1.89
N GLY A 42 -5.95 -10.28 -1.49
CA GLY A 42 -6.83 -11.42 -1.75
C GLY A 42 -7.05 -11.65 -3.23
N ALA A 43 -7.48 -10.60 -3.94
CA ALA A 43 -7.67 -10.64 -5.40
C ALA A 43 -6.35 -10.98 -6.11
N TRP A 44 -5.23 -10.40 -5.66
CA TRP A 44 -3.92 -10.65 -6.27
C TRP A 44 -3.46 -12.12 -6.11
N PHE A 45 -3.69 -12.76 -4.96
CA PHE A 45 -3.41 -14.20 -4.80
C PHE A 45 -4.39 -15.08 -5.58
N ALA A 46 -5.67 -14.70 -5.65
CA ALA A 46 -6.69 -15.44 -6.40
C ALA A 46 -6.38 -15.47 -7.92
N GLU A 47 -5.91 -14.36 -8.50
CA GLU A 47 -5.44 -14.29 -9.90
C GLU A 47 -4.30 -15.29 -10.20
N GLN A 48 -3.55 -15.70 -9.18
CA GLN A 48 -2.47 -16.66 -9.28
C GLN A 48 -2.89 -18.10 -8.93
N GLY A 49 -4.18 -18.34 -8.65
CA GLY A 49 -4.68 -19.65 -8.22
C GLY A 49 -4.15 -20.07 -6.84
N ARG A 50 -3.86 -19.10 -5.96
CA ARG A 50 -3.32 -19.35 -4.62
C ARG A 50 -4.28 -18.87 -3.55
N GLU A 51 -4.44 -19.68 -2.50
CA GLU A 51 -5.17 -19.24 -1.30
C GLU A 51 -4.32 -18.27 -0.49
N THR A 52 -4.98 -17.40 0.26
CA THR A 52 -4.37 -16.52 1.26
C THR A 52 -5.33 -16.33 2.42
N PHE A 53 -4.78 -16.09 3.61
CA PHE A 53 -5.56 -15.71 4.78
C PHE A 53 -6.02 -14.24 4.76
N TYR A 54 -5.42 -13.40 3.90
CA TYR A 54 -5.63 -11.96 3.91
C TYR A 54 -6.43 -11.50 2.68
N PRO A 55 -7.73 -11.16 2.83
CA PRO A 55 -8.51 -10.59 1.73
C PRO A 55 -7.96 -9.23 1.28
N SER A 56 -7.38 -8.47 2.20
CA SER A 56 -6.61 -7.25 1.96
C SER A 56 -5.65 -6.99 3.12
N VAL A 57 -4.57 -6.25 2.88
CA VAL A 57 -3.72 -5.71 3.94
C VAL A 57 -3.90 -4.19 4.00
N THR A 58 -4.25 -3.68 5.17
CA THR A 58 -4.42 -2.24 5.42
C THR A 58 -3.37 -1.77 6.41
N LEU A 59 -2.62 -0.73 6.05
CA LEU A 59 -1.60 -0.14 6.90
C LEU A 59 -1.89 1.33 7.11
N GLU A 60 -1.86 1.77 8.36
CA GLU A 60 -1.91 3.20 8.72
C GLU A 60 -0.50 3.68 9.09
N PHE A 61 -0.15 4.87 8.63
CA PHE A 61 1.15 5.49 8.88
C PHE A 61 1.04 7.01 8.96
N ALA A 62 1.95 7.64 9.69
CA ALA A 62 2.01 9.09 9.83
C ALA A 62 3.05 9.68 8.87
N VAL A 63 2.64 10.74 8.17
CA VAL A 63 3.55 11.63 7.43
C VAL A 63 3.79 12.85 8.31
N LEU A 64 5.02 13.04 8.78
CA LEU A 64 5.41 14.19 9.60
C LEU A 64 6.00 15.33 8.76
N ASP A 65 6.81 14.97 7.77
CA ASP A 65 7.42 15.91 6.83
C ASP A 65 7.03 15.53 5.38
N PRO A 66 6.06 16.23 4.78
CA PRO A 66 5.62 15.95 3.40
C PRO A 66 6.73 16.01 2.34
N ALA A 67 7.82 16.77 2.60
CA ALA A 67 8.94 16.87 1.67
C ALA A 67 9.84 15.63 1.69
N SER A 68 9.77 14.80 2.73
CA SER A 68 10.54 13.58 2.85
C SER A 68 9.99 12.46 1.97
N HIS A 69 10.87 11.61 1.44
CA HIS A 69 10.46 10.38 0.77
C HIS A 69 9.82 9.41 1.78
N HIS A 70 8.64 8.89 1.44
CA HIS A 70 7.93 7.89 2.24
C HIS A 70 7.76 6.62 1.42
N HIS A 71 8.43 5.56 1.87
CA HIS A 71 8.33 4.23 1.29
C HIS A 71 7.72 3.28 2.31
N VAL A 72 6.61 2.64 1.94
CA VAL A 72 5.87 1.70 2.81
C VAL A 72 5.81 0.33 2.11
N PRO A 73 6.83 -0.54 2.31
CA PRO A 73 6.86 -1.85 1.68
C PRO A 73 5.88 -2.83 2.31
N LEU A 74 5.41 -3.78 1.51
CA LEU A 74 4.70 -4.96 1.96
C LEU A 74 5.44 -6.21 1.47
N LEU A 75 6.06 -6.94 2.41
CA LEU A 75 6.62 -8.27 2.14
C LEU A 75 5.51 -9.29 2.40
N LEU A 76 5.05 -9.95 1.35
CA LEU A 76 3.80 -10.70 1.37
C LEU A 76 4.03 -12.20 1.10
N SER A 77 3.46 -13.03 1.96
CA SER A 77 3.22 -14.46 1.73
C SER A 77 1.74 -14.78 1.96
N PRO A 78 1.24 -15.94 1.51
CA PRO A 78 -0.16 -16.32 1.70
C PRO A 78 -0.69 -16.23 3.13
N PHE A 79 0.17 -16.45 4.13
CA PHE A 79 -0.21 -16.62 5.55
C PHE A 79 0.63 -15.80 6.53
N ALA A 80 1.50 -14.93 6.02
CA ALA A 80 2.25 -13.96 6.81
C ALA A 80 2.61 -12.75 5.94
N PHE A 81 2.71 -11.57 6.55
CA PHE A 81 3.31 -10.40 5.91
C PHE A 81 4.14 -9.61 6.91
N SER A 82 5.03 -8.77 6.41
CA SER A 82 5.70 -7.75 7.20
C SER A 82 5.74 -6.42 6.45
N THR A 83 5.87 -5.34 7.21
CA THR A 83 5.95 -3.98 6.70
C THR A 83 6.88 -3.15 7.59
N TYR A 84 7.33 -2.02 7.08
CA TYR A 84 8.22 -1.07 7.76
C TYR A 84 8.23 0.26 7.01
N ARG A 85 8.91 1.27 7.55
CA ARG A 85 9.26 2.49 6.80
C ARG A 85 10.58 2.26 6.08
N GLY A 86 10.54 2.20 4.75
CA GLY A 86 11.73 2.12 3.91
C GLY A 86 12.48 3.45 3.81
N SER A 87 13.72 3.38 3.32
CA SER A 87 14.52 4.53 2.89
C SER A 87 14.01 5.11 1.57
#